data_AF-A0A2V9Y1T3-F1
#
_entry.id   AF-A0A2V9Y1T3-F1
#
_cell.length_a   1.000
_cell.length_b   1.000
_cell.length_c   1.000
_cell.angle_alpha   90.00
_cell.angle_beta   90.00
_cell.angle_gamma   90.00
#
_symmetry.space_group_name_H-M   'P 1'
#
loop_
_entity.id
_entity.type
_entity.pdbx_description
1 polymer ?
#
loop_
_entity_poly.entity_id
_entity_poly.type
_entity_poly.pdbx_seq_one_letter_code
_entity_poly.pdbx_strand_id
1 'polypeptide(L)' 'MKLNDSISTYDVAEALQGETGKFEVTSPNGERYFVTTQPGHSIISLEWAGSEPNLQPFLVRKVAQPVTTEGRSKRSAAA' A
#
# COMPACT_ATOMS: atom_id res chain seq x y z
N MET A 1 -7.56 -7.03 1.89
CA MET A 1 -8.00 -6.61 0.55
C MET A 1 -7.57 -7.64 -0.49
N LYS A 2 -8.49 -8.03 -1.38
CA LYS A 2 -8.17 -8.88 -2.55
C LYS A 2 -7.57 -8.03 -3.67
N LEU A 3 -6.95 -8.68 -4.65
CA LEU A 3 -6.38 -7.98 -5.80
C LEU A 3 -7.50 -7.27 -6.59
N ASN A 4 -7.25 -6.03 -7.00
CA ASN A 4 -8.20 -5.11 -7.63
C ASN A 4 -9.34 -4.59 -6.75
N ASP A 5 -9.42 -5.01 -5.47
CA ASP A 5 -10.35 -4.37 -4.53
C ASP A 5 -9.94 -2.90 -4.34
N SER A 6 -10.95 -2.05 -4.21
CA SER A 6 -10.80 -0.63 -3.95
C SER A 6 -11.61 -0.23 -2.73
N ILE A 7 -11.07 0.69 -1.93
CA ILE A 7 -11.75 1.28 -0.76
C ILE A 7 -11.55 2.79 -0.78
N SER A 8 -12.53 3.52 -0.23
CA SER A 8 -12.41 4.95 0.02
C SER A 8 -12.15 5.19 1.50
N THR A 9 -11.15 6.01 1.84
CA THR A 9 -10.75 6.27 3.23
C THR A 9 -10.25 7.70 3.42
N TYR A 10 -10.35 8.24 4.64
CA TYR A 10 -9.69 9.49 5.02
C TYR A 10 -8.32 9.25 5.66
N ASP A 11 -8.07 8.04 6.17
CA ASP A 11 -6.79 7.62 6.73
C ASP A 11 -6.27 6.39 5.95
N VAL A 12 -5.20 6.61 5.19
CA VAL A 12 -4.58 5.57 4.36
C VAL A 12 -3.70 4.64 5.20
N ALA A 13 -3.11 5.11 6.31
CA ALA A 13 -2.35 4.23 7.21
C ALA A 13 -3.26 3.23 7.92
N GLU A 14 -4.39 3.70 8.46
CA GLU A 14 -5.39 2.86 9.11
C GLU A 14 -5.95 1.83 8.12
N ALA A 15 -6.34 2.27 6.93
CA ALA A 15 -6.92 1.40 5.91
C ALA A 15 -5.97 0.29 5.41
N LEU A 16 -4.66 0.53 5.49
CA LEU A 16 -3.63 -0.44 5.10
C LEU A 16 -3.05 -1.21 6.30
N GLN A 17 -3.57 -0.99 7.49
CA GLN A 17 -3.10 -1.70 8.68
C GLN A 17 -3.39 -3.20 8.56
N GLY A 18 -2.34 -4.02 8.70
CA GLY A 18 -2.43 -5.47 8.54
C GLY A 18 -2.53 -5.95 7.09
N GLU A 19 -2.63 -5.04 6.11
CA GLU A 19 -2.59 -5.38 4.70
C GLU A 19 -1.16 -5.60 4.21
N THR A 20 -1.00 -6.46 3.21
CA THR A 20 0.28 -6.73 2.54
C THR A 20 0.12 -6.64 1.02
N GLY A 21 1.14 -6.11 0.35
CA GLY A 21 1.17 -5.97 -1.11
C GLY A 21 1.44 -4.54 -1.58
N LYS A 22 1.06 -4.25 -2.83
CA LYS A 22 1.20 -2.92 -3.42
C LYS A 22 -0.17 -2.31 -3.67
N PHE A 23 -0.31 -1.04 -3.31
CA PHE A 23 -1.54 -0.27 -3.36
C PHE A 23 -1.31 0.99 -4.19
N GLU A 24 -2.20 1.25 -5.12
CA GLU A 24 -2.32 2.55 -5.78
C GLU A 24 -3.24 3.42 -4.92
N VAL A 25 -2.78 4.60 -4.55
CA VAL A 25 -3.54 5.56 -3.78
C VAL A 25 -3.77 6.78 -4.64
N THR A 26 -5.04 7.11 -4.87
CA THR A 26 -5.45 8.38 -5.47
C THR A 26 -5.84 9.32 -4.35
N SER A 27 -5.17 10.46 -4.28
CA SER A 27 -5.45 11.48 -3.30
C SER A 27 -6.66 12.35 -3.69
N PRO A 28 -7.16 13.18 -2.77
CA PRO A 28 -8.35 14.00 -2.99
C PRO A 28 -8.22 14.97 -4.17
N ASN A 29 -6.99 15.40 -4.50
CA ASN A 29 -6.69 16.29 -5.63
C ASN A 29 -6.48 15.53 -6.96
N GLY A 30 -6.57 14.20 -6.96
CA GLY A 30 -6.35 13.34 -8.12
C GLY A 30 -4.91 12.87 -8.32
N GLU A 31 -3.94 13.33 -7.52
CA GLU A 31 -2.56 12.82 -7.56
C GLU A 31 -2.52 11.36 -7.14
N ARG A 32 -1.68 10.58 -7.82
CA ARG A 32 -1.55 9.14 -7.60
C ARG A 32 -0.16 8.76 -7.14
N TYR A 33 -0.09 7.91 -6.13
CA TYR A 33 1.15 7.35 -5.61
C TYR A 33 0.99 5.87 -5.25
N PHE A 34 2.10 5.17 -5.08
CA PHE A 34 2.08 3.77 -4.68
C PHE A 34 2.56 3.60 -3.25
N VAL A 35 1.82 2.82 -2.47
CA VAL A 35 2.20 2.37 -1.13
C VAL A 35 2.50 0.88 -1.20
N THR A 36 3.61 0.46 -0.60
CA THR A 36 3.96 -0.96 -0.49
C THR A 36 4.02 -1.34 0.98
N THR A 37 3.18 -2.29 1.38
CA THR A 37 3.22 -2.88 2.71
C THR A 37 3.86 -4.26 2.65
N GLN A 38 4.84 -4.48 3.51
CA GLN A 38 5.54 -5.76 3.60
C GLN A 38 5.03 -6.56 4.80
N PRO A 39 5.00 -7.91 4.72
CA PRO A 39 4.70 -8.74 5.88
C PRO A 39 5.63 -8.42 7.05
N GLY A 40 5.07 -8.23 8.25
CA GLY A 40 5.84 -7.90 9.46
C GLY A 40 6.27 -6.43 9.58
N HIS A 41 5.95 -5.57 8.60
CA HIS A 41 6.17 -4.13 8.68
C HIS A 41 4.83 -3.41 8.88
N SER A 42 4.81 -2.42 9.76
CA SER A 42 3.68 -1.53 9.94
C SER A 42 3.97 -0.19 9.27
N ILE A 43 2.97 0.35 8.56
CA ILE A 43 2.97 1.77 8.19
C ILE A 43 2.49 2.53 9.41
N ILE A 44 3.30 3.46 9.88
CA ILE A 44 2.93 4.39 10.95
C ILE A 44 3.05 5.81 10.40
N SER A 45 2.11 6.69 10.77
CA SER A 45 2.18 8.13 10.51
C SER A 45 2.19 8.53 9.01
N LEU A 46 1.36 7.89 8.17
CA LEU A 46 1.17 8.37 6.80
C LEU A 46 0.20 9.56 6.81
N GLU A 47 0.74 10.75 6.67
CA GLU A 47 -0.06 11.98 6.62
C GLU A 47 -0.03 12.58 5.21
N TRP A 48 -1.17 13.08 4.79
CA TRP A 48 -1.25 13.88 3.57
C TRP A 48 -1.01 15.35 3.92
N ALA A 49 -0.01 15.94 3.27
CA ALA A 49 0.40 17.32 3.51
C ALA A 49 -0.43 18.38 2.76
N GLY A 50 -1.48 17.97 2.02
CA GLY A 50 -2.33 18.91 1.29
C GLY A 50 -3.31 19.63 2.21
N SER A 51 -3.73 20.83 1.79
CA SER A 51 -4.67 21.67 2.53
C SER A 51 -5.86 22.01 1.63
N GLU A 52 -6.83 21.10 1.58
CA GLU A 52 -8.05 21.30 0.78
C GLU A 52 -9.27 21.53 1.69
N PRO A 53 -10.07 22.58 1.44
CA PRO A 53 -11.24 22.92 2.27
C PRO A 53 -12.38 21.91 2.15
N ASN A 54 -12.41 21.09 1.09
CA ASN A 54 -13.41 20.05 0.86
C ASN A 54 -12.73 18.71 0.61
N LEU A 55 -12.04 18.21 1.64
CA LEU A 55 -11.31 16.94 1.62
C LEU A 55 -12.23 15.80 1.17
N GLN A 56 -12.02 15.32 -0.06
CA GLN A 56 -12.58 14.05 -0.53
C GLN A 56 -11.79 12.90 0.11
N PRO A 57 -12.35 11.69 0.20
CA PRO A 57 -11.58 10.53 0.64
C PRO A 57 -10.51 10.14 -0.41
N PHE A 58 -9.43 9.54 0.06
CA PHE A 58 -8.49 8.82 -0.78
C PHE A 58 -9.16 7.57 -1.35
N LEU A 59 -8.84 7.23 -2.60
CA LEU A 59 -9.18 5.94 -3.18
C LEU A 59 -7.95 5.05 -3.15
N VAL A 60 -8.02 3.94 -2.44
CA VAL A 60 -6.94 2.97 -2.30
C VAL A 60 -7.33 1.70 -3.04
N ARG A 61 -6.50 1.27 -4.00
CA ARG A 61 -6.72 0.05 -4.79
C ARG A 61 -5.54 -0.90 -4.65
N LYS A 62 -5.81 -2.17 -4.35
CA LYS A 62 -4.75 -3.18 -4.34
C LYS A 62 -4.38 -3.56 -5.78
N VAL A 63 -3.12 -3.34 -6.14
CA VAL A 63 -2.61 -3.54 -7.51
C VAL A 63 -1.61 -4.68 -7.62
N ALA A 64 -1.06 -5.16 -6.51
CA ALA A 64 -0.25 -6.38 -6.51
C ALA A 64 -0.33 -7.11 -5.16
N GLN A 65 -0.19 -8.44 -5.21
CA GLN A 65 0.04 -9.27 -4.03
C GLN A 65 1.47 -9.07 -3.49
N PRO A 66 1.71 -9.30 -2.19
CA PRO A 66 3.06 -9.30 -1.65
C PRO A 66 3.91 -10.33 -2.38
N VAL A 67 5.11 -9.93 -2.80
CA VAL A 67 6.11 -10.89 -3.26
C VAL A 67 6.61 -11.65 -2.04
N THR A 68 6.12 -12.87 -1.84
CA THR A 68 6.75 -13.81 -0.92
C THR A 68 8.14 -14.11 -1.47
N THR A 69 9.17 -13.49 -0.92
CA THR A 69 10.55 -13.95 -1.09
C THR A 69 10.77 -15.18 -0.22
N GLU A 70 9.91 -16.19 -0.37
CA GLU A 70 10.23 -17.52 0.14
C GLU A 70 11.30 -18.11 -0.77
N GLY A 71 12.53 -18.15 -0.26
CA GLY A 71 13.58 -19.00 -0.82
C GLY A 71 14.46 -18.39 -1.91
N ARG A 72 15.18 -17.30 -1.61
CA ARG A 72 16.61 -17.27 -2.01
C ARG A 72 17.40 -18.16 -1.05
N SER A 73 17.02 -19.43 -0.98
CA SER A 73 17.92 -20.45 -0.43
C SER A 73 19.13 -20.41 -1.35
N LYS A 74 20.29 -20.08 -0.78
CA LYS A 74 21.57 -20.00 -1.48
C LYS A 74 21.69 -21.27 -2.32
N ARG A 75 21.62 -21.16 -3.65
CA ARG A 75 22.10 -22.22 -4.55
C ARG A 75 23.62 -22.25 -4.36
N SER A 76 24.07 -22.93 -3.33
CA SER A 76 25.42 -23.47 -3.27
C SER A 76 25.45 -24.68 -4.21
N ALA A 77 25.95 -24.45 -5.41
CA ALA A 77 26.50 -25.43 -6.35
C ALA A 77 26.96 -24.64 -7.59
N ALA A 78 28.14 -24.80 -8.17
CA ALA A 78 29.37 -25.54 -7.88
C ALA A 78 30.41 -24.99 -8.86
N ALA A 79 31.69 -24.93 -8.46
CA ALA A 79 32.87 -25.12 -9.30
C ALA A 79 34.09 -25.26 -8.37
#